data_AF-A0AAD9DDW4-F1
#
_entry.id   AF-A0AAD9DDW4-F1
#
_cell.length_a   1.000
_cell.length_b   1.000
_cell.length_c   1.000
_cell.angle_alpha   90.00
_cell.angle_beta   90.00
_cell.angle_gamma   90.00
#
_symmetry.space_group_name_H-M   'P 1'
#
loop_
_entity.id
_entity.type
_entity.pdbx_description
1 polymer ?
#
loop_
_entity_poly.entity_id
_entity_poly.type
_entity_poly.pdbx_seq_one_letter_code
_entity_poly.pdbx_strand_id
1 'polypeptide(L)'
;MSSTRILNSIAILLDLIDKQDWESFQIIALSNSATFQVIANSIGNCPELNGMTLLHAVVRRNPPLDVVAKMMDICPDQMAAKDCLGRTPLHVAAGSSAEPRLVKLIAHAYPASCDATDEDGKTPLHFACDSTCELFEDDAARSMPREVCHDTIRALLSESLLAATIEDEEEMNALEYAILSDAGLRTVKLLQKASCKTLQSISRSSSPSPVSEKRPRRVSDPAAMALCH
;
A
#
# COMPACT_ATOMS: atom_id res chain seq x y z
N MET A 1 -10.78 -22.02 26.13
CA MET A 1 -11.20 -20.70 26.67
C MET A 1 -12.61 -20.45 26.17
N SER A 2 -13.61 -20.16 27.03
CA SER A 2 -15.00 -19.95 26.56
C SER A 2 -15.10 -18.75 25.60
N SER A 3 -15.87 -18.86 24.51
CA SER A 3 -16.06 -17.76 23.51
C SER A 3 -16.40 -16.41 24.14
N THR A 4 -17.15 -16.40 25.23
CA THR A 4 -17.53 -15.18 25.97
C THR A 4 -16.32 -14.42 26.55
N ARG A 5 -15.24 -15.13 26.95
CA ARG A 5 -14.03 -14.47 27.45
C ARG A 5 -13.25 -13.78 26.33
N ILE A 6 -13.19 -14.39 25.15
CA ILE A 6 -12.50 -13.83 23.98
C ILE A 6 -13.24 -12.59 23.48
N LEU A 7 -14.56 -12.65 23.36
CA LEU A 7 -15.38 -11.50 22.95
C LEU A 7 -15.24 -10.32 23.93
N ASN A 8 -15.22 -10.58 25.25
CA ASN A 8 -14.96 -9.54 26.24
C ASN A 8 -13.56 -8.92 26.08
N SER A 9 -12.54 -9.73 25.81
CA SER A 9 -11.19 -9.23 25.53
C SER A 9 -11.13 -8.39 24.26
N ILE A 10 -11.84 -8.78 23.19
CA ILE A 10 -11.91 -8.01 21.95
C ILE A 10 -12.57 -6.65 22.20
N ALA A 11 -13.71 -6.63 22.89
CA ALA A 11 -14.42 -5.39 23.21
C ALA A 11 -13.54 -4.42 24.04
N ILE A 12 -12.78 -4.93 25.01
CA ILE A 12 -11.82 -4.12 25.78
C ILE A 12 -10.74 -3.53 24.87
N LEU A 13 -10.15 -4.33 23.98
CA LEU A 13 -9.09 -3.85 23.09
C LEU A 13 -9.59 -2.79 22.10
N LEU A 14 -10.77 -2.98 21.52
CA LEU A 14 -11.38 -2.00 20.61
C LEU A 14 -11.68 -0.69 21.35
N ASP A 15 -12.21 -0.76 22.58
CA ASP A 15 -12.44 0.43 23.42
C ASP A 15 -11.14 1.19 23.74
N LEU A 16 -10.03 0.48 24.02
CA LEU A 16 -8.72 1.10 24.22
C LEU A 16 -8.20 1.79 22.97
N ILE A 17 -8.39 1.18 21.78
CA ILE A 17 -8.01 1.77 20.49
C ILE A 17 -8.82 3.05 20.22
N ASP A 18 -10.13 3.01 20.43
CA ASP A 18 -11.00 4.17 20.21
C ASP A 18 -10.68 5.32 21.16
N LYS A 19 -10.31 5.01 22.41
CA LYS A 19 -9.82 5.99 23.39
C LYS A 19 -8.35 6.40 23.18
N GLN A 20 -7.65 5.77 22.24
CA GLN A 20 -6.21 5.96 21.99
C GLN A 20 -5.34 5.73 23.26
N ASP A 21 -5.77 4.83 24.15
CA ASP A 21 -5.00 4.42 25.33
C ASP A 21 -3.97 3.34 24.95
N TRP A 22 -2.91 3.79 24.31
CA TRP A 22 -1.84 2.92 23.81
C TRP A 22 -1.00 2.31 24.92
N GLU A 23 -0.92 2.93 26.10
CA GLU A 23 -0.17 2.39 27.23
C GLU A 23 -0.88 1.13 27.77
N SER A 24 -2.17 1.24 28.07
CA SER A 24 -2.98 0.08 28.49
C SER A 24 -3.05 -0.98 27.38
N PHE A 25 -3.17 -0.55 26.12
CA PHE A 25 -3.16 -1.48 24.99
C PHE A 25 -1.86 -2.30 24.94
N GLN A 26 -0.69 -1.67 25.10
CA GLN A 26 0.58 -2.39 25.13
C GLN A 26 0.65 -3.39 26.29
N ILE A 27 0.24 -2.97 27.49
CA ILE A 27 0.26 -3.82 28.68
C ILE A 27 -0.66 -5.03 28.51
N ILE A 28 -1.87 -4.84 27.98
CA ILE A 28 -2.88 -5.89 27.91
C ILE A 28 -2.67 -6.78 26.67
N ALA A 29 -2.41 -6.18 25.51
CA ALA A 29 -2.33 -6.89 24.24
C ALA A 29 -0.92 -7.38 23.95
N LEU A 30 0.12 -6.56 24.15
CA LEU A 30 1.47 -6.81 23.63
C LEU A 30 2.45 -7.43 24.64
N SER A 31 2.11 -7.50 25.93
CA SER A 31 2.96 -8.13 26.97
C SER A 31 3.21 -9.62 26.74
N ASN A 32 2.33 -10.31 26.00
CA ASN A 32 2.47 -11.74 25.72
C ASN A 32 2.14 -12.04 24.25
N SER A 33 3.18 -12.32 23.45
CA SER A 33 3.03 -12.56 22.01
C SER A 33 2.09 -13.71 21.66
N ALA A 34 2.07 -14.80 22.43
CA ALA A 34 1.19 -15.94 22.16
C ALA A 34 -0.29 -15.59 22.41
N THR A 35 -0.55 -14.82 23.47
CA THR A 35 -1.91 -14.34 23.78
C THR A 35 -2.37 -13.35 22.71
N PHE A 36 -1.49 -12.44 22.29
CA PHE A 36 -1.77 -11.53 21.19
C PHE A 36 -2.15 -12.29 19.92
N GLN A 37 -1.36 -13.28 19.49
CA GLN A 37 -1.65 -14.08 18.29
C GLN A 37 -3.02 -14.74 18.35
N VAL A 38 -3.38 -15.34 19.49
CA VAL A 38 -4.70 -15.97 19.67
C VAL A 38 -5.82 -14.93 19.54
N ILE A 39 -5.70 -13.77 20.17
CA ILE A 39 -6.71 -12.71 20.10
C ILE A 39 -6.78 -12.15 18.68
N ALA A 40 -5.65 -11.83 18.07
CA ALA A 40 -5.57 -11.21 16.76
C ALA A 40 -6.11 -12.15 15.66
N ASN A 41 -5.86 -13.47 15.77
CA ASN A 41 -6.47 -14.47 14.89
C ASN A 41 -7.97 -14.64 15.14
N SER A 42 -8.42 -14.53 16.39
CA SER A 42 -9.86 -14.60 16.71
C SER A 42 -10.62 -13.41 16.11
N ILE A 43 -10.03 -12.22 16.16
CA ILE A 43 -10.58 -10.98 15.57
C ILE A 43 -10.74 -11.13 14.06
N GLY A 44 -9.73 -11.62 13.35
CA GLY A 44 -9.79 -11.79 11.89
C GLY A 44 -10.87 -12.78 11.41
N ASN A 45 -11.36 -13.65 12.31
CA ASN A 45 -12.45 -14.61 12.01
C ASN A 45 -13.81 -14.15 12.54
N CYS A 46 -13.90 -12.95 13.11
CA CYS A 46 -15.12 -12.39 13.69
C CYS A 46 -15.97 -11.75 12.57
N PRO A 47 -17.12 -12.33 12.18
CA PRO A 47 -17.92 -11.81 11.08
C PRO A 47 -18.47 -10.40 11.36
N GLU A 48 -18.66 -10.04 12.63
CA GLU A 48 -19.14 -8.73 13.06
C GLU A 48 -18.15 -7.59 12.81
N LEU A 49 -16.87 -7.91 12.53
CA LEU A 49 -15.81 -6.94 12.30
C LEU A 49 -15.49 -6.73 10.82
N ASN A 50 -16.35 -7.19 9.90
CA ASN A 50 -16.21 -6.93 8.46
C ASN A 50 -14.82 -7.31 7.91
N GLY A 51 -14.26 -8.43 8.38
CA GLY A 51 -12.92 -8.90 7.99
C GLY A 51 -11.75 -8.04 8.51
N MET A 52 -12.01 -6.98 9.27
CA MET A 52 -10.95 -6.13 9.81
C MET A 52 -10.10 -6.90 10.82
N THR A 53 -8.78 -6.84 10.62
CA THR A 53 -7.82 -7.29 11.64
C THR A 53 -7.59 -6.20 12.68
N LEU A 54 -6.97 -6.58 13.80
CA LEU A 54 -6.58 -5.63 14.84
C LEU A 54 -5.63 -4.55 14.28
N LEU A 55 -4.78 -4.90 13.31
CA LEU A 55 -3.88 -3.94 12.67
C LEU A 55 -4.65 -2.87 11.88
N HIS A 56 -5.75 -3.20 11.21
CA HIS A 56 -6.60 -2.19 10.54
C HIS A 56 -7.17 -1.18 11.55
N ALA A 57 -7.72 -1.67 12.67
CA ALA A 57 -8.29 -0.81 13.71
C ALA A 57 -7.23 0.08 14.35
N VAL A 58 -6.04 -0.47 14.65
CA VAL A 58 -4.95 0.26 15.28
C VAL A 58 -4.45 1.38 14.37
N VAL A 59 -4.10 1.11 13.10
CA VAL A 59 -3.48 2.13 12.22
C VAL A 59 -4.41 3.30 11.89
N ARG A 60 -5.73 3.07 11.88
CA ARG A 60 -6.76 4.13 11.72
C ARG A 60 -6.59 5.26 12.74
N ARG A 61 -6.16 4.93 13.97
CA ARG A 61 -6.07 5.86 15.10
C ARG A 61 -4.68 6.47 15.30
N ASN A 62 -3.78 6.35 14.31
CA ASN A 62 -2.42 6.91 14.34
C ASN A 62 -1.62 6.59 15.64
N PRO A 63 -1.42 5.30 15.95
CA PRO A 63 -0.72 4.84 17.15
C PRO A 63 0.76 5.24 17.16
N PRO A 64 1.42 5.15 18.34
CA PRO A 64 2.86 5.10 18.45
C PRO A 64 3.49 4.02 17.54
N LEU A 65 4.60 4.36 16.88
CA LEU A 65 5.22 3.49 15.88
C LEU A 65 5.73 2.16 16.46
N ASP A 66 6.14 2.16 17.72
CA ASP A 66 6.58 1.00 18.48
C ASP A 66 5.45 -0.03 18.70
N VAL A 67 4.22 0.44 18.95
CA VAL A 67 3.03 -0.43 19.03
C VAL A 67 2.85 -1.19 17.72
N VAL A 68 2.87 -0.48 16.59
CA VAL A 68 2.65 -1.07 15.27
C VAL A 68 3.80 -1.99 14.90
N ALA A 69 5.05 -1.55 15.09
CA ALA A 69 6.24 -2.37 14.85
C ALA A 69 6.17 -3.69 15.63
N LYS A 70 5.79 -3.63 16.92
CA LYS A 70 5.64 -4.82 17.75
C LYS A 70 4.52 -5.73 17.28
N MET A 71 3.38 -5.19 16.84
CA MET A 71 2.29 -5.99 16.26
C MET A 71 2.73 -6.70 14.97
N MET A 72 3.46 -6.00 14.09
CA MET A 72 4.01 -6.54 12.85
C MET A 72 5.04 -7.65 13.13
N ASP A 73 5.86 -7.51 14.17
CA ASP A 73 6.80 -8.56 14.59
C ASP A 73 6.09 -9.83 15.12
N ILE A 74 4.97 -9.66 15.83
CA ILE A 74 4.23 -10.79 16.43
C ILE A 74 3.35 -11.49 15.39
N CYS A 75 2.73 -10.73 14.48
CA CYS A 75 1.77 -11.21 13.49
C CYS A 75 2.03 -10.59 12.10
N PRO A 76 3.12 -10.97 11.42
CA PRO A 76 3.51 -10.36 10.14
C PRO A 76 2.46 -10.54 9.04
N ASP A 77 1.73 -11.66 9.05
CA ASP A 77 0.70 -11.97 8.04
C ASP A 77 -0.45 -10.95 8.04
N GLN A 78 -0.66 -10.21 9.15
CA GLN A 78 -1.72 -9.21 9.21
C GLN A 78 -1.46 -7.99 8.32
N MET A 79 -0.23 -7.76 7.87
CA MET A 79 0.08 -6.67 6.92
C MET A 79 -0.52 -6.92 5.54
N ALA A 80 -0.74 -8.19 5.18
CA ALA A 80 -1.34 -8.61 3.90
C ALA A 80 -2.84 -8.90 4.01
N ALA A 81 -3.39 -8.91 5.23
CA ALA A 81 -4.80 -9.20 5.45
C ALA A 81 -5.68 -8.15 4.77
N LYS A 82 -6.81 -8.59 4.21
CA LYS A 82 -7.81 -7.73 3.58
C LYS A 82 -9.08 -7.72 4.42
N ASP A 83 -9.68 -6.54 4.59
CA ASP A 83 -11.03 -6.42 5.14
C ASP A 83 -12.10 -6.79 4.08
N CYS A 84 -13.38 -6.62 4.42
CA CYS A 84 -14.50 -6.98 3.53
C CYS A 84 -14.61 -6.13 2.26
N LEU A 85 -13.86 -5.05 2.13
CA LEU A 85 -13.76 -4.22 0.93
C LEU A 85 -12.46 -4.48 0.19
N GLY A 86 -11.72 -5.54 0.55
CA GLY A 86 -10.43 -5.87 -0.05
C GLY A 86 -9.27 -4.96 0.39
N ARG A 87 -9.49 -4.06 1.36
CA ARG A 87 -8.49 -3.08 1.80
C ARG A 87 -7.51 -3.71 2.75
N THR A 88 -6.23 -3.40 2.59
CA THR A 88 -5.16 -3.79 3.53
C THR A 88 -5.00 -2.74 4.64
N PRO A 89 -4.24 -3.01 5.72
CA PRO A 89 -3.95 -1.98 6.73
C PRO A 89 -3.26 -0.75 6.14
N LEU A 90 -2.50 -0.89 5.05
CA LEU A 90 -1.87 0.24 4.37
C LEU A 90 -2.90 1.13 3.66
N HIS A 91 -3.98 0.58 3.09
CA HIS A 91 -5.10 1.36 2.56
C HIS A 91 -5.74 2.19 3.67
N VAL A 92 -6.04 1.54 4.81
CA VAL A 92 -6.65 2.21 5.96
C VAL A 92 -5.76 3.31 6.49
N ALA A 93 -4.45 3.06 6.66
CA ALA A 93 -3.51 4.08 7.10
C ALA A 93 -3.44 5.25 6.10
N ALA A 94 -3.36 4.97 4.79
CA ALA A 94 -3.23 5.98 3.75
C ALA A 94 -4.48 6.84 3.56
N GLY A 95 -5.68 6.29 3.76
CA GLY A 95 -6.96 7.02 3.68
C GLY A 95 -7.40 7.66 5.01
N SER A 96 -6.81 7.25 6.13
CA SER A 96 -7.08 7.86 7.44
C SER A 96 -6.22 9.11 7.69
N SER A 97 -6.34 9.67 8.88
CA SER A 97 -5.47 10.75 9.40
C SER A 97 -4.14 10.22 9.97
N ALA A 98 -3.58 9.16 9.40
CA ALA A 98 -2.32 8.59 9.87
C ALA A 98 -1.16 9.50 9.47
N GLU A 99 -0.17 9.61 10.36
CA GLU A 99 1.04 10.39 10.08
C GLU A 99 1.87 9.72 8.98
N PRO A 100 2.56 10.49 8.11
CA PRO A 100 3.40 9.95 7.05
C PRO A 100 4.44 8.93 7.52
N ARG A 101 4.91 9.06 8.77
CA ARG A 101 5.88 8.13 9.37
C ARG A 101 5.28 6.74 9.60
N LEU A 102 4.00 6.67 9.96
CA LEU A 102 3.30 5.39 10.14
C LEU A 102 3.06 4.71 8.79
N VAL A 103 2.59 5.46 7.79
CA VAL A 103 2.43 4.94 6.43
C VAL A 103 3.76 4.44 5.88
N LYS A 104 4.85 5.21 6.07
CA LYS A 104 6.19 4.79 5.67
C LYS A 104 6.64 3.51 6.38
N LEU A 105 6.38 3.37 7.68
CA LEU A 105 6.74 2.18 8.43
C LEU A 105 6.08 0.93 7.86
N ILE A 106 4.75 0.98 7.62
CA ILE A 106 3.98 -0.15 7.10
C ILE A 106 4.38 -0.46 5.65
N ALA A 107 4.49 0.56 4.80
CA ALA A 107 4.90 0.40 3.40
C ALA A 107 6.30 -0.24 3.30
N HIS A 108 7.24 0.17 4.14
CA HIS A 108 8.58 -0.40 4.15
C HIS A 108 8.62 -1.83 4.71
N ALA A 109 7.81 -2.13 5.73
CA ALA A 109 7.71 -3.46 6.31
C ALA A 109 7.08 -4.47 5.33
N TYR A 110 6.15 -4.03 4.48
CA TYR A 110 5.50 -4.87 3.49
C TYR A 110 5.25 -4.15 2.14
N PRO A 111 6.29 -3.98 1.30
CA PRO A 111 6.23 -3.17 0.07
C PRO A 111 5.18 -3.63 -0.94
N ALA A 112 4.87 -4.93 -0.97
CA ALA A 112 3.86 -5.49 -1.86
C ALA A 112 2.45 -4.90 -1.62
N SER A 113 2.17 -4.38 -0.42
CA SER A 113 0.89 -3.71 -0.14
C SER A 113 0.71 -2.36 -0.83
N CYS A 114 1.80 -1.72 -1.30
CA CYS A 114 1.71 -0.45 -2.03
C CYS A 114 1.00 -0.57 -3.38
N ASP A 115 1.08 -1.75 -4.00
CA ASP A 115 0.46 -2.05 -5.30
C ASP A 115 -0.82 -2.89 -5.15
N ALA A 116 -1.16 -3.31 -3.94
CA ALA A 116 -2.39 -4.07 -3.70
C ALA A 116 -3.60 -3.18 -3.98
N THR A 117 -4.59 -3.73 -4.66
CA THR A 117 -5.87 -3.08 -4.92
C THR A 117 -6.95 -3.63 -3.98
N ASP A 118 -7.87 -2.75 -3.59
CA ASP A 118 -9.12 -3.11 -2.94
C ASP A 118 -10.17 -3.58 -3.96
N GLU A 119 -11.44 -3.70 -3.53
CA GLU A 119 -12.54 -4.14 -4.42
C GLU A 119 -12.90 -3.13 -5.51
N ASP A 120 -12.62 -1.84 -5.32
CA ASP A 120 -12.84 -0.79 -6.33
C ASP A 120 -11.62 -0.62 -7.25
N GLY A 121 -10.62 -1.49 -7.14
CA GLY A 121 -9.35 -1.37 -7.88
C GLY A 121 -8.40 -0.31 -7.31
N LYS A 122 -8.72 0.32 -6.18
CA LYS A 122 -7.94 1.41 -5.60
C LYS A 122 -6.78 0.88 -4.78
N THR A 123 -5.61 1.48 -5.00
CA THR A 123 -4.39 1.22 -4.20
C THR A 123 -4.28 2.20 -3.02
N PRO A 124 -3.42 1.96 -2.02
CA PRO A 124 -3.20 2.94 -0.94
C PRO A 124 -2.80 4.34 -1.43
N LEU A 125 -2.19 4.43 -2.62
CA LEU A 125 -1.83 5.71 -3.22
C LEU A 125 -3.07 6.50 -3.67
N HIS A 126 -4.12 5.85 -4.18
CA HIS A 126 -5.41 6.49 -4.48
C HIS A 126 -6.00 7.08 -3.20
N PHE A 127 -6.07 6.27 -2.15
CA PHE A 127 -6.51 6.69 -0.83
C PHE A 127 -5.71 7.87 -0.27
N ALA A 128 -4.39 7.94 -0.49
CA ALA A 128 -3.56 9.07 -0.06
C ALA A 128 -3.77 10.36 -0.89
N CYS A 129 -4.23 10.23 -2.13
CA CYS A 129 -4.45 11.33 -3.06
C CYS A 129 -5.87 11.89 -3.03
N ASP A 130 -6.82 11.14 -2.48
CA ASP A 130 -8.22 11.53 -2.36
C ASP A 130 -8.50 12.25 -1.02
N SER A 131 -8.87 13.53 -1.09
CA SER A 131 -9.28 14.33 0.08
C SER A 131 -10.70 14.03 0.55
N THR A 132 -11.51 13.43 -0.32
CA THR A 132 -12.93 13.10 -0.09
C THR A 132 -13.13 11.67 0.40
N CYS A 133 -12.06 10.89 0.46
CA CYS A 133 -12.13 9.51 0.94
C CYS A 133 -12.56 9.46 2.42
N GLU A 134 -13.75 8.91 2.66
CA GLU A 134 -14.28 8.60 3.98
C GLU A 134 -14.30 7.08 4.16
N LEU A 135 -13.34 6.56 4.94
CA LEU A 135 -13.22 5.11 5.15
C LEU A 135 -14.26 4.56 6.14
N PHE A 136 -14.76 5.40 7.04
CA PHE A 136 -15.59 5.03 8.19
C PHE A 136 -16.62 6.11 8.52
N GLU A 137 -17.84 5.72 8.90
CA GLU A 137 -18.96 6.62 9.17
C GLU A 137 -18.66 7.66 10.28
N ASP A 138 -17.93 7.26 11.32
CA ASP A 138 -17.57 8.18 12.42
C ASP A 138 -16.57 9.26 12.02
N ASP A 139 -15.86 9.09 10.89
CA ASP A 139 -14.88 10.07 10.44
C ASP A 139 -15.54 11.33 9.85
N ALA A 140 -16.81 11.24 9.42
CA ALA A 140 -17.62 12.36 8.91
C ALA A 140 -17.93 13.43 9.98
N ALA A 141 -17.74 13.13 11.26
CA ALA A 141 -17.85 14.12 12.34
C ALA A 141 -16.68 15.13 12.35
N ARG A 142 -15.64 14.93 11.51
CA ARG A 142 -14.53 15.87 11.38
C ARG A 142 -14.99 17.11 10.62
N SER A 143 -14.97 18.25 11.30
CA SER A 143 -15.42 19.55 10.76
C SER A 143 -14.57 20.11 9.61
N MET A 144 -13.51 19.42 9.17
CA MET A 144 -12.59 19.88 8.12
C MET A 144 -12.27 18.75 7.14
N PRO A 145 -12.32 19.03 5.82
CA PRO A 145 -11.91 18.07 4.80
C PRO A 145 -10.43 17.71 4.95
N ARG A 146 -10.09 16.46 4.64
CA ARG A 146 -8.72 15.96 4.75
C ARG A 146 -7.86 16.60 3.66
N GLU A 147 -6.72 17.18 4.02
CA GLU A 147 -5.78 17.69 3.02
C GLU A 147 -4.88 16.57 2.47
N VAL A 148 -4.57 16.64 1.18
CA VAL A 148 -3.65 15.70 0.52
C VAL A 148 -2.22 15.89 1.04
N CYS A 149 -1.70 14.90 1.76
CA CYS A 149 -0.38 14.98 2.37
C CYS A 149 0.75 14.55 1.41
N HIS A 150 1.59 15.50 1.01
CA HIS A 150 2.75 15.25 0.14
C HIS A 150 3.69 14.17 0.69
N ASP A 151 3.93 14.14 2.00
CA ASP A 151 4.88 13.24 2.61
C ASP A 151 4.36 11.79 2.69
N THR A 152 3.05 11.60 2.85
CA THR A 152 2.41 10.28 2.75
C THR A 152 2.55 9.72 1.35
N ILE A 153 2.21 10.51 0.33
CA ILE A 153 2.36 10.13 -1.09
C ILE A 153 3.82 9.80 -1.41
N ARG A 154 4.75 10.61 -0.92
CA ARG A 154 6.20 10.37 -1.08
C ARG A 154 6.67 9.09 -0.38
N ALA A 155 6.08 8.72 0.75
CA ALA A 155 6.41 7.49 1.45
C ALA A 155 5.94 6.25 0.69
N LEU A 156 4.73 6.27 0.11
CA LEU A 156 4.24 5.17 -0.72
C LEU A 156 5.08 5.01 -1.99
N LEU A 157 5.36 6.12 -2.67
CA LEU A 157 6.18 6.14 -3.89
C LEU A 157 7.66 5.79 -3.68
N SER A 158 8.17 5.81 -2.43
CA SER A 158 9.53 5.33 -2.17
C SER A 158 9.65 3.82 -2.27
N GLU A 159 8.55 3.10 -2.01
CA GLU A 159 8.52 1.64 -2.05
C GLU A 159 8.01 1.12 -3.41
N SER A 160 7.03 1.78 -4.04
CA SER A 160 6.59 1.44 -5.39
C SER A 160 6.20 2.65 -6.23
N LEU A 161 6.84 2.78 -7.41
CA LEU A 161 6.45 3.74 -8.44
C LEU A 161 5.35 3.18 -9.37
N LEU A 162 5.11 1.87 -9.34
CA LEU A 162 4.07 1.22 -10.16
C LEU A 162 2.68 1.66 -9.72
N ALA A 163 2.47 1.83 -8.41
CA ALA A 163 1.23 2.35 -7.85
C ALA A 163 0.75 3.68 -8.48
N ALA A 164 1.65 4.50 -9.03
CA ALA A 164 1.31 5.76 -9.70
C ALA A 164 0.71 5.60 -11.11
N THR A 165 0.68 4.39 -11.65
CA THR A 165 0.13 4.05 -12.97
C THR A 165 -0.99 3.02 -12.90
N ILE A 166 -1.33 2.52 -11.72
CA ILE A 166 -2.47 1.62 -11.54
C ILE A 166 -3.73 2.49 -11.64
N GLU A 167 -4.68 2.04 -12.46
CA GLU A 167 -6.00 2.62 -12.61
C GLU A 167 -7.00 1.77 -11.82
N ASP A 168 -7.97 2.44 -11.20
CA ASP A 168 -9.10 1.80 -10.51
C ASP A 168 -10.21 1.41 -11.49
N GLU A 169 -11.37 0.95 -10.99
CA GLU A 169 -12.50 0.56 -11.85
C GLU A 169 -13.13 1.72 -12.64
N GLU A 170 -12.86 2.98 -12.25
CA GLU A 170 -13.28 4.18 -12.98
C GLU A 170 -12.25 4.64 -14.01
N GLU A 171 -11.21 3.82 -14.29
CA GLU A 171 -10.06 4.16 -15.13
C GLU A 171 -9.25 5.34 -14.58
N MET A 172 -9.33 5.57 -13.27
CA MET A 172 -8.69 6.70 -12.61
C MET A 172 -7.43 6.24 -11.87
N ASN A 173 -6.33 6.96 -12.10
CA ASN A 173 -5.08 6.78 -11.37
C ASN A 173 -4.93 7.81 -10.24
N ALA A 174 -3.96 7.57 -9.35
CA ALA A 174 -3.72 8.44 -8.20
C ALA A 174 -3.35 9.90 -8.55
N LEU A 175 -2.84 10.20 -9.75
CA LEU A 175 -2.58 11.59 -10.17
C LEU A 175 -3.89 12.35 -10.41
N GLU A 176 -4.89 11.71 -10.99
CA GLU A 176 -6.18 12.35 -11.25
C GLU A 176 -6.95 12.62 -9.96
N TYR A 177 -6.95 11.68 -9.01
CA TYR A 177 -7.48 11.92 -7.65
C TYR A 177 -6.80 13.11 -6.97
N ALA A 178 -5.47 13.22 -7.09
CA ALA A 178 -4.73 14.35 -6.53
C ALA A 178 -5.14 15.68 -7.17
N ILE A 179 -5.42 15.71 -8.48
CA ILE A 179 -5.90 16.91 -9.18
C ILE A 179 -7.32 17.28 -8.74
N LEU A 180 -8.23 16.30 -8.68
CA LEU A 180 -9.61 16.50 -8.21
C LEU A 180 -9.67 16.99 -6.76
N SER A 181 -8.69 16.57 -5.95
CA SER A 181 -8.54 16.96 -4.55
C SER A 181 -7.78 18.28 -4.33
N ASP A 182 -7.50 19.05 -5.39
CA ASP A 182 -6.70 20.29 -5.37
C ASP A 182 -5.32 20.14 -4.71
N ALA A 183 -4.66 18.99 -4.93
CA ALA A 183 -3.34 18.75 -4.37
C ALA A 183 -2.32 19.75 -4.93
N GLY A 184 -1.45 20.28 -4.05
CA GLY A 184 -0.45 21.24 -4.44
C GLY A 184 0.46 20.75 -5.59
N LEU A 185 0.89 21.69 -6.45
CA LEU A 185 1.70 21.41 -7.64
C LEU A 185 2.95 20.54 -7.38
N ARG A 186 3.52 20.63 -6.17
CA ARG A 186 4.64 19.80 -5.73
C ARG A 186 4.30 18.31 -5.74
N THR A 187 3.09 17.95 -5.31
CA THR A 187 2.56 16.58 -5.29
C THR A 187 2.20 16.10 -6.69
N VAL A 188 1.50 16.92 -7.46
CA VAL A 188 1.18 16.63 -8.88
C VAL A 188 2.46 16.32 -9.67
N LYS A 189 3.51 17.15 -9.52
CA LYS A 189 4.81 16.92 -10.17
C LYS A 189 5.52 15.66 -9.68
N LEU A 190 5.32 15.26 -8.41
CA LEU A 190 5.90 14.04 -7.87
C LEU A 190 5.25 12.81 -8.51
N LEU A 191 3.92 12.76 -8.53
CA LEU A 191 3.12 11.69 -9.13
C LEU A 191 3.41 11.58 -10.63
N GLN A 192 3.35 12.70 -11.38
CA GLN A 192 3.69 12.73 -12.81
C GLN A 192 5.09 12.14 -13.08
N LYS A 193 6.10 12.52 -12.28
CA LYS A 193 7.46 11.98 -12.42
C LYS A 193 7.54 10.49 -12.10
N ALA A 194 6.79 10.00 -11.12
CA ALA A 194 6.71 8.59 -10.81
C ALA A 194 6.14 7.81 -12.00
N SER A 195 5.01 8.23 -12.54
CA SER A 195 4.37 7.61 -13.71
C SER A 195 5.29 7.59 -14.92
N CYS A 196 5.97 8.72 -15.23
CA CYS A 196 6.94 8.77 -16.33
C CYS A 196 8.10 7.77 -16.14
N LYS A 197 8.64 7.63 -14.93
CA LYS A 197 9.74 6.69 -14.65
C LYS A 197 9.32 5.25 -14.85
N THR A 198 8.13 4.89 -14.37
CA THR A 198 7.56 3.55 -14.53
C THR A 198 7.39 3.22 -16.02
N LEU A 199 6.74 4.08 -16.79
CA LEU A 199 6.55 3.87 -18.24
C LEU A 199 7.87 3.80 -19.04
N GLN A 200 8.87 4.61 -18.65
CA GLN A 200 10.21 4.52 -19.24
C GLN A 200 10.93 3.22 -18.90
N SER A 201 10.75 2.67 -17.70
CA SER A 201 11.32 1.37 -17.35
C SER A 201 10.66 0.22 -18.13
N ILE A 202 9.33 0.28 -18.30
CA ILE A 202 8.58 -0.72 -19.06
C ILE A 202 9.07 -0.74 -20.52
N SER A 203 9.08 0.42 -21.20
CA SER A 203 9.53 0.51 -22.60
C SER A 203 10.97 0.01 -22.84
N ARG A 204 11.88 0.20 -21.88
CA ARG A 204 13.26 -0.33 -21.95
C ARG A 204 13.35 -1.84 -21.74
N SER A 205 12.45 -2.42 -20.95
CA SER A 205 12.38 -3.87 -20.75
C SER A 205 11.77 -4.61 -21.95
N SER A 206 10.92 -3.92 -22.73
CA SER A 206 10.23 -4.49 -23.90
C SER A 206 11.03 -4.44 -25.20
N SER A 207 12.18 -3.77 -25.25
CA SER A 207 13.01 -3.75 -26.47
C SER A 207 13.69 -5.11 -26.68
N PRO A 208 13.44 -5.83 -27.79
CA PRO A 208 14.10 -7.09 -28.06
C PRO A 208 15.61 -6.86 -28.27
N SER A 209 16.43 -7.69 -27.62
CA SER A 209 17.87 -7.74 -27.85
C SER A 209 18.16 -7.78 -29.36
N PRO A 210 19.11 -7.00 -29.89
CA PRO A 210 19.43 -7.08 -31.30
C PRO A 210 19.90 -8.50 -31.61
N VAL A 211 19.12 -9.22 -32.41
CA VAL A 211 19.49 -10.52 -32.97
C VAL A 211 20.83 -10.31 -33.67
N SER A 212 21.86 -11.05 -33.24
CA SER A 212 23.16 -11.02 -33.89
C SER A 212 23.01 -11.52 -35.32
N GLU A 213 22.83 -10.60 -36.27
CA GLU A 213 22.92 -10.90 -37.70
C GLU A 213 24.32 -11.44 -37.97
N LYS A 214 24.44 -12.76 -38.11
CA LYS A 214 25.64 -13.38 -38.67
C LYS A 214 25.80 -12.84 -40.08
N ARG A 215 26.75 -11.91 -40.25
CA ARG A 215 27.22 -11.45 -41.56
C ARG A 215 27.41 -12.65 -42.49
N PRO A 216 26.82 -12.65 -43.70
CA PRO A 216 27.09 -13.71 -44.67
C PRO A 216 28.57 -13.67 -45.05
N ARG A 217 29.21 -14.85 -45.03
CA ARG A 217 30.60 -15.01 -45.47
C ARG A 217 30.70 -14.62 -46.95
N ARG A 218 31.56 -13.65 -47.27
CA ARG A 218 31.94 -13.34 -48.65
C ARG A 218 32.51 -14.60 -49.30
N VAL A 219 31.87 -15.04 -50.38
CA VAL A 219 32.46 -16.00 -51.33
C VAL A 219 33.46 -15.21 -52.17
N SER A 220 34.73 -15.59 -52.08
CA SER A 220 35.78 -15.08 -52.95
C SER A 220 35.81 -15.94 -54.20
N ASP A 221 35.50 -15.37 -55.37
CA ASP A 221 35.76 -16.01 -56.65
C ASP A 221 36.23 -14.96 -57.66
N PRO A 222 37.47 -15.05 -58.17
CA PRO A 222 37.88 -14.33 -59.37
C PRO A 222 38.24 -15.31 -60.48
N ALA A 223 37.31 -15.48 -61.43
CA ALA A 223 37.64 -15.95 -62.78
C ALA A 223 38.12 -14.76 -63.62
N ALA A 224 39.40 -14.75 -63.99
CA ALA A 224 39.93 -13.93 -65.06
C ALA A 224 40.57 -14.86 -66.11
N MET A 225 40.01 -14.78 -67.33
CA MET A 225 40.39 -15.52 -68.51
C MET A 225 41.84 -15.28 -68.96
N ALA A 226 42.42 -16.32 -69.54
CA ALA A 226 43.57 -16.26 -70.43
C ALA A 226 43.27 -15.43 -71.69
N LEU A 227 44.29 -14.78 -72.27
CA LEU A 227 44.51 -14.68 -73.72
C LEU A 227 45.96 -14.23 -74.01
N CYS A 228 46.61 -14.95 -74.91
CA CYS A 228 47.98 -14.75 -75.40
C CYS A 228 48.13 -13.49 -76.27
N HIS A 229 49.30 -12.87 -76.23
CA HIS A 229 50.17 -12.67 -77.40
C HIS A 229 51.63 -12.55 -76.98
#